data_AF-A0A7V7N1U0-F1
#
_entry.id   AF-A0A7V7N1U0-F1
#
_cell.length_a   1.000
_cell.length_b   1.000
_cell.length_c   1.000
_cell.angle_alpha   90.00
_cell.angle_beta   90.00
_cell.angle_gamma   90.00
#
_symmetry.space_group_name_H-M   'P 1'
#
loop_
_entity.id
_entity.type
_entity.pdbx_description
1 polymer ?
#
loop_
_entity_poly.entity_id
_entity_poly.type
_entity_poly.pdbx_seq_one_letter_code
_entity_poly.pdbx_strand_id
1 'polypeptide(L)' 'MAVIVKKSPAKINLMLRVIGQRQNGYHELQSCFEILPWGDDISFTTH' A
#
# COMPACT_ATOMS: atom_id res chain seq x y z
N MET A 1 29.92 -0.02 3.97
CA MET A 1 28.73 0.74 4.41
C MET A 1 27.71 -0.26 4.94
N ALA A 2 27.04 0.04 6.06
CA ALA A 2 25.99 -0.83 6.57
C ALA A 2 24.76 -0.77 5.65
N VAL A 3 24.19 -1.93 5.32
CA VAL A 3 22.92 -2.02 4.59
C VAL A 3 21.80 -2.31 5.58
N ILE A 4 20.73 -1.52 5.56
CA ILE A 4 19.51 -1.77 6.34
C ILE A 4 18.43 -2.27 5.39
N VAL A 5 17.81 -3.40 5.71
CA VAL A 5 16.68 -3.95 4.97
C VAL A 5 15.39 -3.78 5.77
N LYS A 6 14.31 -3.30 5.13
CA LYS A 6 12.98 -3.15 5.72
C LYS A 6 11.93 -3.87 4.87
N LYS A 7 10.96 -4.50 5.55
CA LYS A 7 9.79 -5.11 4.92
C LYS A 7 8.74 -4.05 4.61
N SER A 8 8.20 -4.07 3.39
CA SER A 8 7.05 -3.28 2.95
C SER A 8 5.89 -4.24 2.63
N PRO A 9 4.99 -4.51 3.60
CA PRO A 9 3.96 -5.53 3.43
C PRO A 9 2.95 -5.16 2.35
N ALA A 10 2.52 -6.15 1.57
CA ALA A 10 1.45 -6.00 0.60
C ALA A 10 0.08 -5.96 1.30
N LYS A 11 -0.91 -5.41 0.59
CA LYS A 11 -2.32 -5.49 0.99
C LYS A 11 -3.17 -6.10 -0.12
N ILE A 12 -4.33 -6.62 0.26
CA ILE A 12 -5.42 -6.93 -0.68
C ILE A 12 -6.67 -6.14 -0.28
N ASN A 13 -7.49 -5.74 -1.26
CA ASN A 13 -8.84 -5.28 -0.99
C ASN A 13 -9.74 -6.52 -1.00
N LEU A 14 -10.33 -6.92 0.12
CA LEU A 14 -11.33 -8.00 0.15
C LEU A 14 -12.66 -7.56 -0.48
N MET A 15 -12.90 -6.24 -0.49
CA MET A 15 -13.94 -5.60 -1.29
C MET A 15 -13.48 -4.23 -1.73
N LEU A 16 -13.97 -3.76 -2.87
CA LEU A 16 -13.78 -2.40 -3.34
C LEU A 16 -15.03 -1.93 -4.08
N ARG A 17 -15.57 -0.78 -3.67
CA ARG A 17 -16.71 -0.13 -4.31
C ARG A 17 -16.41 1.34 -4.55
N VAL A 18 -16.65 1.79 -5.78
CA VAL A 18 -16.67 3.21 -6.13
C VAL A 18 -18.05 3.76 -5.76
N ILE A 19 -18.10 4.77 -4.90
CA ILE A 19 -19.35 5.36 -4.42
C ILE A 19 -19.64 6.74 -5.02
N GLY A 20 -18.65 7.38 -5.65
CA GLY A 20 -18.83 8.65 -6.35
C GLY A 20 -17.51 9.22 -6.88
N GLN A 21 -17.58 10.43 -7.44
CA GLN A 21 -16.43 11.22 -7.87
C GLN A 21 -16.39 12.54 -7.08
N ARG A 22 -15.23 12.86 -6.51
CA ARG A 22 -14.97 14.07 -5.75
C ARG A 22 -14.64 15.23 -6.70
N GLN A 23 -14.81 16.47 -6.22
CA GLN A 23 -14.51 17.69 -6.99
C GLN A 23 -13.05 17.77 -7.47
N ASN A 24 -12.13 17.10 -6.78
CA ASN A 24 -10.71 17.04 -7.15
C ASN A 24 -10.37 15.95 -8.18
N GLY A 25 -11.37 15.31 -8.79
CA GLY A 25 -11.20 14.31 -9.85
C GLY A 25 -10.97 12.88 -9.38
N TYR A 26 -10.75 12.65 -8.07
CA TYR A 26 -10.61 11.31 -7.51
C TYR A 26 -11.96 10.65 -7.22
N HIS A 27 -11.97 9.33 -7.13
CA HIS A 27 -13.13 8.57 -6.71
C HIS A 27 -13.24 8.53 -5.19
N GLU A 28 -14.48 8.64 -4.70
CA GLU A 28 -14.80 8.24 -3.35
C GLU A 28 -14.99 6.73 -3.32
N LEU A 29 -14.28 6.05 -2.40
CA LEU A 29 -14.20 4.60 -2.34
C LEU A 29 -14.64 4.08 -0.98
N GLN A 30 -15.33 2.93 -0.98
CA GLN A 30 -15.47 2.06 0.17
C GLN A 30 -14.59 0.83 -0.08
N SER A 31 -13.73 0.46 0.87
CA SER A 31 -12.86 -0.72 0.78
C SER A 31 -12.69 -1.40 2.14
N CYS A 32 -12.44 -2.71 2.15
CA CYS A 32 -11.98 -3.47 3.32
C CYS A 32 -10.61 -4.06 2.99
N PHE A 33 -9.60 -3.68 3.76
CA PHE A 33 -8.21 -4.06 3.53
C PHE A 33 -7.76 -5.15 4.48
N GLU A 34 -6.99 -6.10 3.95
CA GLU A 34 -6.24 -7.08 4.73
C GLU A 34 -4.75 -6.96 4.40
N ILE A 35 -3.90 -6.98 5.43
CA ILE A 35 -2.44 -6.96 5.27
C ILE A 35 -1.96 -8.40 5.08
N LEU A 36 -1.11 -8.61 4.08
CA LEU A 36 -0.61 -9.93 3.76
C LEU A 36 0.74 -10.19 4.45
N PRO A 37 1.09 -11.45 4.78
CA PRO A 37 2.36 -11.80 5.42
C PRO A 37 3.57 -11.76 4.45
N TRP A 38 3.44 -11.08 3.31
CA TRP A 38 4.45 -10.96 2.27
C TRP A 38 4.41 -9.56 1.65
N GLY A 39 5.48 -9.18 0.98
CA GLY A 39 5.68 -7.86 0.39
C GLY A 39 7.13 -7.66 -0.02
N ASP A 40 7.50 -6.42 -0.30
CA ASP A 40 8.82 -6.09 -0.82
C ASP A 40 9.87 -5.94 0.29
N ASP A 41 11.13 -6.21 -0.06
CA ASP A 41 12.30 -5.85 0.76
C ASP A 41 12.95 -4.60 0.21
N ILE A 42 13.00 -3.55 1.03
CA ILE A 42 13.61 -2.27 0.65
C ILE A 42 14.97 -2.16 1.36
N SER A 43 16.03 -2.03 0.56
CA SER A 43 17.41 -1.89 1.05
C SER A 43 17.86 -0.43 1.02
N PHE A 44 18.47 0.01 2.11
CA PHE A 44 18.97 1.37 2.28
C PHE A 44 20.47 1.36 2.57
N THR A 45 21.20 2.26 1.91
CA THR A 45 22.62 2.52 2.16
C THR A 45 22.83 4.03 2.25
N THR A 46 23.64 4.47 3.19
CA THR A 46 24.12 5.87 3.20
C THR A 46 25.14 6.04 2.07
N HIS A 47 25.10 7.19 1.40
CA HIS A 47 26.17 7.62 0.48
C HIS A 47 27.39 8.15 1.25
#